data_AF-A0A1I7UDW2-F1
#
_entry.id   AF-A0A1I7UDW2-F1
#
_cell.length_a   1.000
_cell.length_b   1.000
_cell.length_c   1.000
_cell.angle_alpha   90.00
_cell.angle_beta   90.00
_cell.angle_gamma   90.00
#
_symmetry.space_group_name_H-M   'P 1'
#
loop_
_entity.id
_entity.type
_entity.pdbx_description
1 polymer ?
#
loop_
_entity_poly.entity_id
_entity_poly.type
_entity_poly.pdbx_seq_one_letter_code
_entity_poly.pdbx_strand_id
1 'polypeptide(L)'
;MKKLFLVFCFFLVVLGHKRSRQIKKFVEFDSSQSAWSSSWSSEEDRRPRKPQKPKGPRCDAGWLQFERPNGVWCILIGNPNVLNGWYSQQDAQNACTSLGAILTGFQNNNERMTVAQKALEMTTGAGRTVAGLWLGAISASGSSQWTDGQTTGIEGFKWGVGEPDSNNWPANPACIQQFIISPNFVAGAEDFASWKTYFANGDLDRYQCGSQAYPRMRLYACGKKGV
;
A
#
# COMPACT_ATOMS: atom_id res chain seq x y z
N MET A 1 -26.87 -50.95 -9.97
CA MET A 1 -28.04 -51.25 -9.13
C MET A 1 -27.90 -50.52 -7.80
N LYS A 2 -28.91 -49.69 -7.45
CA LYS A 2 -29.35 -49.22 -6.11
C LYS A 2 -28.33 -48.41 -5.26
N LYS A 3 -28.41 -47.06 -5.19
CA LYS A 3 -29.33 -46.15 -4.43
C LYS A 3 -29.25 -46.28 -2.90
N LEU A 4 -28.96 -45.17 -2.18
CA LEU A 4 -29.79 -44.47 -1.16
C LEU A 4 -28.93 -43.39 -0.42
N PHE A 5 -29.10 -42.08 -0.63
CA PHE A 5 -30.00 -41.11 0.04
C PHE A 5 -30.04 -41.15 1.58
N LEU A 6 -29.62 -40.06 2.24
CA LEU A 6 -30.37 -39.42 3.33
C LEU A 6 -29.93 -37.96 3.58
N VAL A 7 -30.96 -37.12 3.69
CA VAL A 7 -31.03 -35.67 3.93
C VAL A 7 -31.42 -35.45 5.41
N PHE A 8 -31.43 -34.17 5.86
CA PHE A 8 -32.05 -33.55 7.06
C PHE A 8 -31.04 -33.13 8.14
N CYS A 9 -31.13 -31.98 8.83
CA CYS A 9 -31.90 -30.74 8.68
C CYS A 9 -31.36 -29.66 9.64
N PHE A 10 -31.73 -28.41 9.35
CA PHE A 10 -31.67 -27.16 10.12
C PHE A 10 -31.77 -27.21 11.66
N PHE A 11 -31.03 -26.31 12.32
CA PHE A 11 -31.54 -25.52 13.47
C PHE A 11 -30.98 -24.09 13.46
N LEU A 12 -31.87 -23.11 13.31
CA LEU A 12 -31.69 -21.68 13.59
C LEU A 12 -32.06 -21.43 15.06
N VAL A 13 -31.26 -20.64 15.78
CA VAL A 13 -31.63 -20.10 17.10
C VAL A 13 -31.66 -18.57 17.02
N VAL A 14 -32.85 -18.00 17.26
CA VAL A 14 -33.12 -16.57 17.40
C VAL A 14 -33.70 -16.35 18.81
N LEU A 15 -33.08 -15.49 19.61
CA LEU A 15 -33.62 -14.87 20.84
C LEU A 15 -32.89 -13.53 20.99
N GLY A 16 -33.45 -12.37 21.34
CA GLY A 16 -34.78 -11.91 21.73
C GLY A 16 -34.61 -10.48 22.27
N HIS A 17 -35.38 -9.52 21.76
CA HIS A 17 -35.36 -8.09 22.14
C HIS A 17 -35.93 -7.86 23.56
N LYS A 18 -35.38 -6.89 24.31
CA LYS A 18 -36.10 -6.23 25.43
C LYS A 18 -35.88 -4.71 25.39
N ARG A 19 -36.99 -3.97 25.27
CA ARG A 19 -37.12 -2.51 25.28
C ARG A 19 -37.87 -2.13 26.56
N SER A 20 -37.42 -1.13 27.31
CA SER A 20 -38.18 -0.58 28.45
C SER A 20 -38.20 0.95 28.39
N ARG A 21 -39.40 1.53 28.50
CA ARG A 21 -39.74 2.95 28.62
C ARG A 21 -40.56 3.11 29.90
N GLN A 22 -40.24 4.10 30.74
CA GLN A 22 -41.14 4.74 31.72
C GLN A 22 -40.79 6.25 31.71
N ILE A 23 -41.64 7.17 31.26
CA ILE A 23 -42.86 7.78 31.84
C ILE A 23 -42.57 8.79 32.98
N LYS A 24 -42.71 10.05 32.56
CA LYS A 24 -43.07 11.33 33.19
C LYS A 24 -43.55 11.33 34.65
N LYS A 25 -43.05 12.30 35.42
CA LYS A 25 -43.80 12.99 36.47
C LYS A 25 -43.82 14.49 36.20
N PHE A 26 -45.03 15.03 36.25
CA PHE A 26 -45.42 16.43 36.16
C PHE A 26 -45.66 16.89 37.61
N VAL A 27 -45.13 18.04 38.01
CA VAL A 27 -45.68 18.82 39.13
C VAL A 27 -45.56 20.29 38.75
N GLU A 28 -46.71 20.93 38.78
CA GLU A 28 -46.99 22.33 38.53
C GLU A 28 -47.19 23.03 39.88
N PHE A 29 -46.64 24.23 40.06
CA PHE A 29 -47.22 25.21 40.97
C PHE A 29 -46.81 26.63 40.58
N ASP A 30 -47.83 27.48 40.53
CA ASP A 30 -47.91 28.86 40.05
C ASP A 30 -47.46 29.88 41.11
N SER A 31 -46.91 31.02 40.70
CA SER A 31 -47.31 32.37 41.17
C SER A 31 -46.28 33.45 40.82
N SER A 32 -46.68 34.31 39.87
CA SER A 32 -46.59 35.78 39.85
C SER A 32 -45.34 36.50 40.43
N GLN A 33 -44.61 37.22 39.57
CA GLN A 33 -44.27 38.65 39.76
C GLN A 33 -43.60 39.29 38.53
N SER A 34 -43.74 40.60 38.45
CA SER A 34 -43.68 41.54 37.33
C SER A 34 -42.29 41.94 36.79
N ALA A 35 -42.28 42.20 35.48
CA ALA A 35 -41.54 43.20 34.70
C ALA A 35 -40.08 43.55 35.07
N TRP A 36 -39.17 43.27 34.14
CA TRP A 36 -38.29 44.31 33.57
C TRP A 36 -37.78 43.93 32.18
N SER A 37 -37.86 44.91 31.29
CA SER A 37 -37.47 44.86 29.89
C SER A 37 -35.95 44.89 29.77
N SER A 38 -35.37 43.98 29.00
CA SER A 38 -34.03 44.17 28.43
C SER A 38 -34.02 43.56 27.04
N SER A 39 -34.20 44.42 26.05
CA SER A 39 -34.01 44.08 24.64
C SER A 39 -32.52 43.90 24.39
N TRP A 40 -32.02 42.67 24.52
CA TRP A 40 -30.68 42.32 24.05
C TRP A 40 -30.76 41.81 22.63
N SER A 41 -30.46 42.73 21.71
CA SER A 41 -30.21 42.47 20.30
C SER A 41 -29.21 41.34 20.15
N SER A 42 -29.65 40.24 19.55
CA SER A 42 -28.77 39.16 19.10
C SER A 42 -28.00 39.66 17.89
N GLU A 43 -26.92 40.40 18.12
CA GLU A 43 -25.89 40.59 17.10
C GLU A 43 -25.18 39.25 16.93
N GLU A 44 -25.74 38.43 16.05
CA GLU A 44 -25.12 37.23 15.54
C GLU A 44 -23.83 37.66 14.84
N ASP A 45 -22.70 37.52 15.56
CA ASP A 45 -21.33 37.63 15.07
C ASP A 45 -21.15 36.63 13.91
N ARG A 46 -21.56 37.06 12.72
CA ARG A 46 -21.28 36.40 11.44
C ARG A 46 -19.79 36.58 11.15
N ARG A 47 -18.96 35.83 11.87
CA ARG A 47 -17.54 35.71 11.53
C ARG A 47 -17.45 35.30 10.05
N PRO A 48 -16.73 36.06 9.22
CA PRO A 48 -16.53 35.69 7.83
C PRO A 48 -15.95 34.27 7.77
N ARG A 49 -16.67 33.35 7.12
CA ARG A 49 -16.19 31.99 6.88
C ARG A 49 -14.88 32.12 6.12
N LYS A 50 -13.75 31.85 6.80
CA LYS A 50 -12.42 31.90 6.16
C LYS A 50 -12.48 31.11 4.85
N PRO A 51 -12.01 31.68 3.72
CA PRO A 51 -11.95 30.95 2.47
C PRO A 51 -11.25 29.62 2.71
N GLN A 52 -11.91 28.50 2.39
CA GLN A 52 -11.24 27.21 2.38
C GLN A 52 -10.11 27.32 1.36
N LYS A 53 -8.86 27.21 1.83
CA LYS A 53 -7.71 27.05 0.94
C LYS A 53 -8.04 25.91 -0.03
N PRO A 54 -7.75 26.06 -1.33
CA PRO A 54 -7.86 24.95 -2.27
C PRO A 54 -7.17 23.73 -1.67
N LYS A 55 -7.88 22.59 -1.64
CA LYS A 55 -7.24 21.33 -1.22
C LYS A 55 -6.12 21.09 -2.23
N GLY A 56 -4.88 21.04 -1.75
CA GLY A 56 -3.73 20.75 -2.60
C GLY A 56 -3.87 19.38 -3.27
N PRO A 57 -2.99 19.07 -4.25
CA PRO A 57 -2.99 17.78 -4.92
C PRO A 57 -2.99 16.63 -3.90
N ARG A 58 -3.74 15.57 -4.19
CA ARG A 58 -3.87 14.41 -3.29
C ARG A 58 -3.91 13.11 -4.07
N CYS A 59 -3.64 12.02 -3.38
CA CYS A 59 -3.69 10.70 -3.98
C CYS A 59 -5.10 10.11 -3.95
N ASP A 60 -5.41 9.28 -4.96
CA ASP A 60 -6.64 8.49 -4.97
C ASP A 60 -6.64 7.44 -3.86
N ALA A 61 -7.81 6.92 -3.50
CA ALA A 61 -7.92 5.85 -2.52
C ALA A 61 -7.07 4.63 -2.96
N GLY A 62 -6.32 4.06 -2.01
CA GLY A 62 -5.42 2.92 -2.25
C GLY A 62 -4.01 3.31 -2.69
N TRP A 63 -3.75 4.59 -3.00
CA TRP A 63 -2.41 5.11 -3.29
C TRP A 63 -1.78 5.70 -2.04
N LEU A 64 -0.52 5.36 -1.79
CA LEU A 64 0.33 5.96 -0.77
C LEU A 64 0.72 7.37 -1.22
N GLN A 65 0.63 8.34 -0.32
CA GLN A 65 0.98 9.73 -0.61
C GLN A 65 2.36 10.07 -0.05
N PHE A 66 3.21 10.68 -0.89
CA PHE A 66 4.51 11.21 -0.52
C PHE A 66 4.69 12.63 -1.02
N GLU A 67 5.27 13.49 -0.18
CA GLU A 67 5.68 14.84 -0.57
C GLU A 67 7.11 14.78 -1.12
N ARG A 68 7.27 14.95 -2.43
CA ARG A 68 8.58 15.07 -3.08
C ARG A 68 8.93 16.53 -3.34
N PRO A 69 10.21 16.87 -3.63
CA PRO A 69 10.58 18.22 -4.05
C PRO A 69 9.77 18.75 -5.25
N ASN A 70 9.32 17.84 -6.12
CA ASN A 70 8.52 18.15 -7.32
C ASN A 70 7.00 18.12 -7.07
N GLY A 71 6.56 18.00 -5.82
CA GLY A 71 5.16 17.94 -5.41
C GLY A 71 4.70 16.56 -4.97
N VAL A 72 3.38 16.42 -4.79
CA VAL A 72 2.76 15.18 -4.32
C VAL A 72 2.94 14.06 -5.32
N TRP A 73 3.52 12.95 -4.86
CA TRP A 73 3.70 11.72 -5.61
C TRP A 73 2.92 10.57 -4.95
N CYS A 74 2.18 9.84 -5.77
CA CYS A 74 1.29 8.79 -5.35
C CYS A 74 1.85 7.44 -5.78
N ILE A 75 2.06 6.51 -4.84
CA ILE A 75 2.56 5.16 -5.11
C ILE A 75 1.50 4.11 -4.82
N LEU A 76 1.21 3.25 -5.79
CA LEU A 76 0.37 2.05 -5.64
C LEU A 76 1.24 0.81 -5.69
N ILE A 77 0.96 -0.15 -4.81
CA ILE A 77 1.54 -1.50 -4.90
C ILE A 77 0.52 -2.41 -5.56
N GLY A 78 0.86 -2.92 -6.74
CA GLY A 78 0.04 -3.86 -7.48
C GLY A 78 0.41 -5.31 -7.18
N ASN A 79 -0.61 -6.17 -7.21
CA ASN A 79 -0.45 -7.62 -7.13
C ASN A 79 -1.14 -8.25 -8.36
N PRO A 80 -0.38 -8.78 -9.33
CA PRO A 80 -0.92 -9.45 -10.50
C PRO A 80 -1.43 -10.87 -10.19
N ASN A 81 -1.37 -11.33 -8.93
CA ASN A 81 -1.64 -12.69 -8.47
C ASN A 81 -0.74 -13.75 -9.13
N VAL A 82 0.49 -13.36 -9.49
CA VAL A 82 1.50 -14.27 -10.04
C VAL A 82 2.37 -14.84 -8.92
N LEU A 83 2.31 -16.17 -8.77
CA LEU A 83 3.00 -16.92 -7.70
C LEU A 83 4.09 -17.86 -8.22
N ASN A 84 4.31 -17.91 -9.54
CA ASN A 84 5.24 -18.82 -10.19
C ASN A 84 6.41 -18.08 -10.87
N GLY A 85 6.60 -16.78 -10.62
CA GLY A 85 7.69 -15.98 -11.18
C GLY A 85 7.52 -15.57 -12.64
N TRP A 86 6.43 -15.93 -13.31
CA TRP A 86 6.16 -15.54 -14.71
C TRP A 86 5.49 -14.16 -14.80
N TYR A 87 6.23 -13.13 -14.35
CA TYR A 87 5.83 -11.73 -14.47
C TYR A 87 7.09 -10.86 -14.53
N SER A 88 7.40 -10.36 -15.73
CA SER A 88 8.59 -9.57 -15.99
C SER A 88 8.46 -8.13 -15.49
N GLN A 89 9.58 -7.39 -15.48
CA GLN A 89 9.54 -5.95 -15.22
C GLN A 89 8.72 -5.21 -16.28
N GLN A 90 8.79 -5.63 -17.55
CA GLN A 90 8.01 -5.03 -18.63
C GLN A 90 6.50 -5.25 -18.44
N ASP A 91 6.08 -6.42 -17.97
CA ASP A 91 4.67 -6.68 -17.63
C ASP A 91 4.19 -5.74 -16.53
N ALA A 92 5.03 -5.51 -15.52
CA ALA A 92 4.77 -4.55 -14.46
C ALA A 92 4.66 -3.10 -14.97
N GLN A 93 5.55 -2.69 -15.90
CA GLN A 93 5.46 -1.39 -16.54
C GLN A 93 4.16 -1.22 -17.33
N ASN A 94 3.76 -2.23 -18.09
CA ASN A 94 2.49 -2.21 -18.83
C ASN A 94 1.29 -2.08 -17.88
N ALA A 95 1.32 -2.76 -16.73
CA ALA A 95 0.30 -2.65 -15.70
C ALA A 95 0.26 -1.27 -15.03
N CYS A 96 1.40 -0.58 -14.87
CA CYS A 96 1.41 0.81 -14.40
C CYS A 96 0.85 1.77 -15.45
N THR A 97 1.22 1.58 -16.72
CA THR A 97 0.76 2.44 -17.82
C THR A 97 -0.77 2.40 -17.98
N SER A 98 -1.41 1.25 -17.78
CA SER A 98 -2.89 1.14 -17.83
C SER A 98 -3.60 1.93 -16.72
N LEU A 99 -2.89 2.30 -15.65
CA LEU A 99 -3.38 3.12 -14.54
C LEU A 99 -3.04 4.62 -14.68
N GLY A 100 -2.48 5.03 -15.83
CA GLY A 100 -1.94 6.37 -16.02
C GLY A 100 -0.73 6.66 -15.13
N ALA A 101 0.05 5.62 -14.82
CA ALA A 101 1.22 5.66 -13.96
C ALA A 101 2.46 5.06 -14.66
N ILE A 102 3.59 5.08 -13.97
CA ILE A 102 4.86 4.48 -14.41
C ILE A 102 5.44 3.62 -13.30
N LEU A 103 6.27 2.62 -13.59
CA LEU A 103 7.03 1.97 -12.51
C LEU A 103 7.83 3.03 -11.76
N THR A 104 7.70 3.09 -10.45
CA THR A 104 8.24 4.20 -9.64
C THR A 104 9.62 3.88 -9.09
N GLY A 105 10.41 4.92 -8.89
CA GLY A 105 11.55 4.91 -7.98
C GLY A 105 11.19 5.37 -6.57
N PHE A 106 12.18 5.36 -5.67
CA PHE A 106 12.06 5.86 -4.30
C PHE A 106 12.94 7.10 -4.09
N GLN A 107 12.33 8.19 -3.63
CA GLN A 107 13.05 9.43 -3.34
C GLN A 107 13.99 9.28 -2.15
N ASN A 108 13.60 8.49 -1.14
CA ASN A 108 14.33 8.34 0.11
C ASN A 108 13.96 7.04 0.84
N ASN A 109 14.61 6.80 1.99
CA ASN A 109 14.36 5.64 2.85
C ASN A 109 12.90 5.52 3.31
N ASN A 110 12.22 6.64 3.59
CA ASN A 110 10.84 6.61 4.06
C ASN A 110 9.89 6.03 3.00
N GLU A 111 10.01 6.48 1.75
CA GLU A 111 9.25 5.90 0.64
C GLU A 111 9.54 4.40 0.48
N ARG A 112 10.84 4.03 0.44
CA ARG A 112 11.27 2.64 0.29
C ARG A 112 10.67 1.73 1.36
N MET A 113 10.77 2.12 2.63
CA MET A 113 10.33 1.29 3.75
C MET A 113 8.81 1.26 3.91
N THR A 114 8.11 2.35 3.58
CA THR A 114 6.64 2.37 3.57
C THR A 114 6.10 1.40 2.53
N VAL A 115 6.69 1.41 1.32
CA VAL A 115 6.33 0.49 0.25
C VAL A 115 6.68 -0.95 0.63
N ALA A 116 7.87 -1.19 1.19
CA ALA A 116 8.28 -2.52 1.66
C ALA A 116 7.33 -3.10 2.72
N GLN A 117 6.93 -2.27 3.69
CA GLN A 117 6.03 -2.71 4.76
C GLN A 117 4.65 -3.05 4.20
N LYS A 118 4.13 -2.22 3.30
CA LYS A 118 2.82 -2.48 2.68
C LYS A 118 2.85 -3.71 1.76
N ALA A 119 3.94 -3.90 1.02
CA ALA A 119 4.15 -5.09 0.20
C ALA A 119 4.30 -6.36 1.05
N LEU A 120 4.91 -6.26 2.25
CA LEU A 120 5.01 -7.36 3.20
C LEU A 120 3.63 -7.78 3.73
N GLU A 121 2.74 -6.83 4.05
CA GLU A 121 1.34 -7.13 4.40
C GLU A 121 0.63 -7.90 3.29
N MET A 122 0.80 -7.49 2.04
CA MET A 122 0.21 -8.19 0.88
C MET A 122 0.79 -9.58 0.68
N THR A 123 2.11 -9.73 0.87
CA THR A 123 2.83 -11.00 0.73
C THR A 123 2.36 -12.01 1.77
N THR A 124 2.35 -11.59 3.03
CA THR A 124 1.89 -12.41 4.16
C THR A 124 0.39 -12.71 4.10
N GLY A 125 -0.43 -11.74 3.67
CA GLY A 125 -1.86 -11.93 3.42
C GLY A 125 -2.15 -12.95 2.31
N ALA A 126 -1.23 -13.12 1.36
CA ALA A 126 -1.29 -14.17 0.33
C ALA A 126 -0.72 -15.52 0.79
N GLY A 127 -0.37 -15.67 2.09
CA GLY A 127 0.21 -16.88 2.63
C GLY A 127 1.65 -17.13 2.21
N ARG A 128 2.37 -16.09 1.77
CA ARG A 128 3.79 -16.15 1.40
C ARG A 128 4.64 -15.41 2.42
N THR A 129 5.91 -15.78 2.51
CA THR A 129 6.90 -15.15 3.41
C THR A 129 7.95 -14.36 2.64
N VAL A 130 7.94 -14.44 1.32
CA VAL A 130 8.88 -13.76 0.44
C VAL A 130 8.22 -13.40 -0.89
N ALA A 131 8.54 -12.22 -1.42
CA ALA A 131 8.13 -11.74 -2.74
C ALA A 131 9.20 -10.81 -3.32
N GLY A 132 9.20 -10.63 -4.64
CA GLY A 132 9.95 -9.57 -5.29
C GLY A 132 9.01 -8.50 -5.83
N LEU A 133 9.35 -7.23 -5.63
CA LEU A 133 8.58 -6.10 -6.10
C LEU A 133 9.36 -5.34 -7.19
N TRP A 134 8.78 -5.26 -8.39
CA TRP A 134 9.38 -4.53 -9.51
C TRP A 134 9.34 -3.02 -9.30
N LEU A 135 10.45 -2.36 -9.65
CA LEU A 135 10.66 -0.91 -9.57
C LEU A 135 11.02 -0.31 -10.93
N GLY A 136 10.83 1.00 -11.03
CA GLY A 136 11.28 1.79 -12.18
C GLY A 136 12.73 2.14 -12.02
N ALA A 137 13.61 1.14 -12.10
CA ALA A 137 15.03 1.33 -11.91
C ALA A 137 15.86 0.26 -12.64
N ILE A 138 17.05 0.65 -13.06
CA ILE A 138 17.99 -0.20 -13.78
C ILE A 138 19.40 -0.06 -13.18
N SER A 139 20.22 -1.08 -13.38
CA SER A 139 21.61 -1.14 -12.94
C SER A 139 22.54 -1.60 -14.08
N ALA A 140 23.47 -0.75 -14.49
CA ALA A 140 24.51 -1.02 -15.48
C ALA A 140 25.89 -0.87 -14.84
N SER A 141 26.72 -1.92 -14.88
CA SER A 141 28.17 -1.88 -14.58
C SER A 141 28.59 -0.89 -13.48
N GLY A 142 28.04 -1.04 -12.26
CA GLY A 142 28.38 -0.23 -11.09
C GLY A 142 27.59 1.09 -10.94
N SER A 143 26.65 1.40 -11.85
CA SER A 143 25.77 2.56 -11.77
C SER A 143 24.30 2.14 -11.79
N SER A 144 23.52 2.69 -10.87
CA SER A 144 22.09 2.44 -10.76
C SER A 144 21.32 3.74 -10.85
N GLN A 145 20.19 3.72 -11.55
CA GLN A 145 19.37 4.91 -11.79
C GLN A 145 17.89 4.56 -11.83
N TRP A 146 17.07 5.53 -11.41
CA TRP A 146 15.62 5.50 -11.57
C TRP A 146 15.25 5.79 -13.02
N THR A 147 14.24 5.10 -13.53
CA THR A 147 13.74 5.24 -14.92
C THR A 147 12.38 5.92 -15.00
N ASP A 148 11.82 6.32 -13.87
CA ASP A 148 10.48 6.93 -13.79
C ASP A 148 10.45 8.41 -14.20
N GLY A 149 11.63 9.02 -14.38
CA GLY A 149 11.82 10.42 -14.76
C GLY A 149 11.33 11.41 -13.69
N GLN A 150 11.02 10.96 -12.47
CA GLN A 150 10.45 11.78 -11.40
C GLN A 150 11.24 11.67 -10.10
N THR A 151 11.80 10.50 -9.79
CA THR A 151 12.69 10.29 -8.67
C THR A 151 14.08 10.85 -8.99
N THR A 152 14.64 11.59 -8.03
CA THR A 152 15.99 12.14 -8.12
C THR A 152 16.86 11.63 -6.98
N GLY A 153 18.18 11.69 -7.16
CA GLY A 153 19.14 11.27 -6.14
C GLY A 153 19.17 9.76 -5.92
N ILE A 154 19.88 9.35 -4.87
CA ILE A 154 20.17 7.94 -4.57
C ILE A 154 19.72 7.48 -3.18
N GLU A 155 19.09 8.35 -2.39
CA GLU A 155 18.73 8.07 -1.00
C GLU A 155 17.70 6.93 -0.85
N GLY A 156 16.92 6.68 -1.90
CA GLY A 156 16.04 5.51 -1.98
C GLY A 156 16.78 4.19 -2.18
N PHE A 157 18.03 4.19 -2.66
CA PHE A 157 18.79 2.95 -2.82
C PHE A 157 19.34 2.47 -1.48
N LYS A 158 19.03 1.22 -1.13
CA LYS A 158 19.74 0.44 -0.11
C LYS A 158 19.75 -1.00 -0.60
N TRP A 159 20.94 -1.49 -0.85
CA TRP A 159 21.17 -2.82 -1.38
C TRP A 159 21.18 -3.87 -0.27
N GLY A 160 20.86 -5.11 -0.64
CA GLY A 160 21.20 -6.27 0.17
C GLY A 160 22.71 -6.40 0.36
N VAL A 161 23.12 -7.24 1.30
CA VAL A 161 24.54 -7.54 1.52
C VAL A 161 25.11 -8.19 0.26
N GLY A 162 26.17 -7.62 -0.29
CA GLY A 162 26.81 -8.11 -1.53
C GLY A 162 26.18 -7.57 -2.82
N GLU A 163 25.12 -6.76 -2.72
CA GLU A 163 24.48 -6.09 -3.85
C GLU A 163 24.98 -4.64 -4.02
N PRO A 164 24.96 -4.06 -5.24
CA PRO A 164 24.66 -4.74 -6.50
C PRO A 164 25.80 -5.71 -6.88
N ASP A 165 25.42 -6.94 -7.22
CA ASP A 165 26.39 -7.98 -7.59
C ASP A 165 27.02 -7.74 -8.98
N SER A 166 28.07 -8.51 -9.29
CA SER A 166 28.70 -8.53 -10.62
C SER A 166 28.15 -9.62 -11.54
N ASN A 167 27.01 -10.24 -11.20
CA ASN A 167 26.47 -11.34 -11.99
C ASN A 167 26.11 -10.87 -13.40
N ASN A 168 26.48 -11.67 -14.40
CA ASN A 168 26.19 -11.34 -15.79
C ASN A 168 24.75 -11.74 -16.14
N TRP A 169 23.79 -10.92 -15.70
CA TRP A 169 22.38 -11.09 -16.07
C TRP A 169 22.21 -10.89 -17.58
N PRO A 170 21.33 -11.66 -18.25
CA PRO A 170 21.15 -11.60 -19.70
C PRO A 170 20.64 -10.24 -20.20
N ALA A 171 20.10 -9.41 -19.32
CA ALA A 171 19.80 -8.01 -19.59
C ALA A 171 20.90 -7.11 -18.99
N ASN A 172 21.56 -6.32 -19.85
CA ASN A 172 22.42 -5.21 -19.46
C ASN A 172 21.91 -3.92 -20.15
N PRO A 173 21.29 -2.98 -19.43
CA PRO A 173 21.24 -2.90 -17.97
C PRO A 173 20.33 -3.97 -17.33
N ALA A 174 20.71 -4.41 -16.13
CA ALA A 174 19.88 -5.28 -15.29
C ALA A 174 18.74 -4.46 -14.66
N CYS A 175 17.68 -5.13 -14.26
CA CYS A 175 16.59 -4.50 -13.52
C CYS A 175 16.88 -4.50 -12.03
N ILE A 176 16.11 -3.71 -11.29
CA ILE A 176 16.19 -3.68 -9.84
C ILE A 176 14.82 -4.09 -9.30
N GLN A 177 14.85 -4.97 -8.31
CA GLN A 177 13.67 -5.32 -7.53
C GLN A 177 13.89 -4.93 -6.07
N GLN A 178 12.80 -4.66 -5.36
CA GLN A 178 12.79 -4.62 -3.92
C GLN A 178 12.46 -6.00 -3.38
N PHE A 179 13.32 -6.49 -2.50
CA PHE A 179 13.15 -7.77 -1.82
C PHE A 179 12.20 -7.61 -0.64
N ILE A 180 11.09 -8.34 -0.67
CA ILE A 180 10.10 -8.37 0.40
C ILE A 180 10.26 -9.67 1.13
N ILE A 181 10.71 -9.62 2.38
CA ILE A 181 11.02 -10.82 3.17
C ILE A 181 10.51 -10.67 4.59
N SER A 182 9.74 -11.67 5.03
CA SER A 182 9.20 -11.70 6.38
C SER A 182 10.26 -12.11 7.41
N PRO A 183 10.24 -11.58 8.64
CA PRO A 183 11.14 -12.03 9.72
C PRO A 183 11.05 -13.54 10.00
N ASN A 184 9.87 -14.14 9.81
CA ASN A 184 9.63 -15.57 9.97
C ASN A 184 9.90 -16.39 8.70
N PHE A 185 10.55 -15.81 7.67
CA PHE A 185 10.90 -16.53 6.46
C PHE A 185 11.71 -17.79 6.78
N VAL A 186 11.27 -18.88 6.15
CA VAL A 186 11.90 -20.20 6.06
C VAL A 186 11.82 -20.57 4.58
N ALA A 187 12.94 -20.98 3.99
CA ALA A 187 12.99 -21.30 2.57
C ALA A 187 12.11 -22.52 2.25
N GLY A 188 11.25 -22.39 1.24
CA GLY A 188 10.57 -23.50 0.60
C GLY A 188 11.43 -24.14 -0.50
N ALA A 189 10.84 -25.07 -1.24
CA ALA A 189 11.53 -25.81 -2.31
C ALA A 189 12.03 -24.92 -3.47
N GLU A 190 11.40 -23.77 -3.69
CA GLU A 190 11.71 -22.82 -4.76
C GLU A 190 12.46 -21.57 -4.24
N ASP A 191 12.89 -21.58 -2.98
CA ASP A 191 13.52 -20.44 -2.33
C ASP A 191 14.96 -20.79 -1.94
N PHE A 192 15.83 -19.78 -1.88
CA PHE A 192 17.19 -19.97 -1.37
C PHE A 192 17.27 -19.57 0.11
N ALA A 193 17.68 -20.51 0.98
CA ALA A 193 17.83 -20.25 2.42
C ALA A 193 18.79 -19.08 2.72
N SER A 194 19.77 -18.86 1.85
CA SER A 194 20.73 -17.77 1.94
C SER A 194 20.10 -16.38 1.83
N TRP A 195 18.90 -16.23 1.26
CA TRP A 195 18.24 -14.91 1.16
C TRP A 195 18.09 -14.22 2.51
N LYS A 196 17.84 -14.98 3.59
CA LYS A 196 17.72 -14.42 4.95
C LYS A 196 19.03 -13.84 5.48
N THR A 197 20.16 -14.27 4.96
CA THR A 197 21.49 -13.77 5.31
C THR A 197 21.84 -12.50 4.54
N TYR A 198 21.34 -12.36 3.31
CA TYR A 198 21.71 -11.26 2.41
C TYR A 198 20.70 -10.12 2.38
N PHE A 199 19.42 -10.40 2.59
CA PHE A 199 18.35 -9.41 2.44
C PHE A 199 17.55 -9.23 3.73
N ALA A 200 17.37 -7.97 4.11
CA ALA A 200 16.32 -7.52 5.01
C ALA A 200 15.11 -7.04 4.20
N ASN A 201 13.94 -6.93 4.85
CA ASN A 201 12.75 -6.41 4.19
C ASN A 201 13.00 -5.00 3.63
N GLY A 202 12.73 -4.82 2.34
CA GLY A 202 12.87 -3.55 1.66
C GLY A 202 14.25 -3.31 1.03
N ASP A 203 15.19 -4.23 1.15
CA ASP A 203 16.48 -4.18 0.45
C ASP A 203 16.29 -4.30 -1.05
N LEU A 204 17.20 -3.69 -1.81
CA LEU A 204 17.21 -3.76 -3.25
C LEU A 204 18.15 -4.86 -3.73
N ASP A 205 17.79 -5.45 -4.85
CA ASP A 205 18.47 -6.55 -5.50
C ASP A 205 18.62 -6.27 -7.00
N ARG A 206 19.82 -6.46 -7.53
CA ARG A 206 20.11 -6.34 -8.96
C ARG A 206 19.77 -7.66 -9.62
N TYR A 207 18.80 -7.65 -10.53
CA TYR A 207 18.22 -8.87 -11.05
C TYR A 207 17.94 -8.81 -12.55
N GLN A 208 17.80 -9.97 -13.18
CA GLN A 208 17.33 -10.03 -14.57
C GLN A 208 15.92 -9.40 -14.72
N CYS A 209 15.66 -8.75 -15.84
CA CYS A 209 14.36 -8.12 -16.11
C CYS A 209 13.25 -9.08 -16.52
N GLY A 210 13.63 -10.26 -17.01
CA GLY A 210 12.73 -11.23 -17.62
C GLY A 210 12.02 -12.14 -16.62
N SER A 211 11.24 -13.07 -17.18
CA SER A 211 10.71 -14.23 -16.48
C SER A 211 11.51 -15.47 -16.86
N GLN A 212 11.62 -16.51 -16.03
CA GLN A 212 10.97 -16.68 -14.73
C GLN A 212 11.81 -16.03 -13.61
N ALA A 213 11.21 -15.11 -12.85
CA ALA A 213 11.90 -14.36 -11.80
C ALA A 213 11.79 -15.01 -10.41
N TYR A 214 12.77 -14.72 -9.55
CA TYR A 214 12.75 -15.01 -8.13
C TYR A 214 12.81 -13.71 -7.30
N PRO A 215 12.19 -13.66 -6.11
CA PRO A 215 11.24 -14.63 -5.56
C PRO A 215 10.00 -14.83 -6.45
N ARG A 216 9.33 -15.98 -6.34
CA ARG A 216 8.27 -16.40 -7.28
C ARG A 216 6.99 -15.56 -7.20
N MET A 217 6.65 -15.06 -6.00
CA MET A 217 5.58 -14.08 -5.86
C MET A 217 6.07 -12.73 -6.37
N ARG A 218 5.37 -12.16 -7.36
CA ARG A 218 5.74 -10.88 -7.97
C ARG A 218 4.74 -9.80 -7.61
N LEU A 219 5.25 -8.67 -7.15
CA LEU A 219 4.53 -7.42 -6.94
C LEU A 219 5.16 -6.33 -7.83
N TYR A 220 4.54 -5.16 -7.88
CA TYR A 220 5.10 -4.00 -8.59
C TYR A 220 4.67 -2.70 -7.94
N ALA A 221 5.48 -1.64 -8.04
CA ALA A 221 5.12 -0.32 -7.56
C ALA A 221 4.95 0.68 -8.72
N CYS A 222 3.76 1.27 -8.81
CA CYS A 222 3.43 2.31 -9.77
C CYS A 222 3.41 3.69 -9.12
N GLY A 223 3.87 4.71 -9.82
CA GLY A 223 3.91 6.09 -9.37
C GLY A 223 3.19 7.04 -10.35
N LYS A 224 2.48 8.03 -9.81
CA LYS A 224 1.91 9.16 -10.58
C LYS A 224 1.82 10.42 -9.72
N LYS A 225 1.66 11.59 -10.35
CA LYS A 225 1.43 12.85 -9.64
C LYS A 225 0.04 12.86 -8.95
N GLY A 226 -0.07 13.56 -7.83
CA GLY A 226 -1.35 13.82 -7.17
C GLY A 226 -2.30 14.67 -8.03
N VAL A 227 -3.61 14.51 -7.80
CA VAL A 227 -4.71 15.20 -8.51
C VAL A 227 -5.42 16.23 -7.66
#